data_AF-A0A813DNB0-F1
#
_entry.id   AF-A0A813DNB0-F1
#
_cell.length_a   1.000
_cell.length_b   1.000
_cell.length_c   1.000
_cell.angle_alpha   90.00
_cell.angle_beta   90.00
_cell.angle_gamma   90.00
#
_symmetry.space_group_name_H-M   'P 1'
#
loop_
_entity.id
_entity.type
_entity.pdbx_description
1 polymer ?
#
loop_
_entity_poly.entity_id
_entity_poly.type
_entity_poly.pdbx_seq_one_letter_code
_entity_poly.pdbx_strand_id
1 'polypeptide(L)'
;SLSMAELQKLVEEAVQRRTGFVHPRSLLGAAEGLEQGMAAADVTQRQLTKAEMRLFLAAYLGSRVDKQDDQQLFLPEGKQRRRRKGTVISQRTQEQFPPQVLAPKSVPLTRLLAIYHRLARKPQLLSPQLFQHFAGLREAGLIRFLGGEKSFKLDREPKVMCRGGLPLARAFAKELKIDLAEYLCK
;
A
#
# COMPACT_ATOMS: atom_id res chain seq x y z
N SER A 1 -7.52 37.75 -27.48
CA SER A 1 -6.50 37.59 -26.42
C SER A 1 -7.03 36.57 -25.43
N LEU A 2 -6.36 35.44 -25.25
CA LEU A 2 -6.73 34.46 -24.23
C LEU A 2 -6.58 35.10 -22.84
N SER A 3 -7.56 34.91 -21.96
CA SER A 3 -7.47 35.40 -20.60
C SER A 3 -6.41 34.62 -19.82
N MET A 4 -5.80 35.26 -18.81
CA MET A 4 -4.79 34.63 -17.95
C MET A 4 -5.30 33.33 -17.30
N ALA A 5 -6.60 33.24 -17.00
CA ALA A 5 -7.22 32.06 -16.42
C ALA A 5 -7.32 30.89 -17.41
N GLU A 6 -7.64 31.17 -18.68
CA GLU A 6 -7.68 30.15 -19.73
C GLU A 6 -6.28 29.63 -20.07
N LEU A 7 -5.28 30.53 -20.07
CA LEU A 7 -3.89 30.15 -20.26
C LEU A 7 -3.39 29.26 -19.11
N GLN A 8 -3.71 29.61 -17.86
CA GLN A 8 -3.39 28.77 -16.70
C GLN A 8 -4.00 27.38 -16.83
N LYS A 9 -5.29 27.28 -17.17
CA LYS A 9 -5.98 26.00 -17.35
C LYS A 9 -5.36 25.15 -18.45
N LEU A 10 -5.00 25.75 -19.58
CA LEU A 10 -4.33 25.05 -20.69
C LEU A 10 -2.93 24.57 -20.33
N VAL A 11 -2.15 25.39 -19.60
CA VAL A 11 -0.83 25.00 -19.10
C VAL A 11 -0.96 23.86 -18.10
N GLU A 12 -1.95 23.90 -17.21
CA GLU A 12 -2.19 22.86 -16.21
C GLU A 12 -2.60 21.54 -16.88
N GLU A 13 -3.49 21.57 -17.87
CA GLU A 13 -3.84 20.39 -18.67
C GLU A 13 -2.65 19.85 -19.47
N ALA A 14 -1.82 20.72 -20.06
CA ALA A 14 -0.64 20.31 -20.83
C ALA A 14 0.43 19.68 -19.93
N VAL A 15 0.61 20.22 -18.73
CA VAL A 15 1.50 19.66 -17.70
C VAL A 15 0.95 18.32 -17.21
N GLN A 16 -0.35 18.19 -16.96
CA GLN A 16 -1.00 16.92 -16.59
C GLN A 16 -0.82 15.84 -17.68
N ARG A 17 -0.99 16.19 -18.97
CA ARG A 17 -0.75 15.27 -20.09
C ARG A 17 0.71 14.83 -20.21
N ARG A 18 1.67 15.71 -19.94
CA ARG A 18 3.11 15.40 -20.05
C ARG A 18 3.66 14.68 -18.82
N THR A 19 3.12 14.95 -17.64
CA THR A 19 3.63 14.39 -16.38
C THR A 19 2.93 13.11 -15.96
N GLY A 20 1.84 12.72 -16.63
CA GLY A 20 1.04 11.54 -16.27
C GLY A 20 0.45 11.61 -14.86
N PHE A 21 0.45 12.78 -14.21
CA PHE A 21 0.07 12.91 -12.81
C PHE A 21 -1.43 12.62 -12.66
N VAL A 22 -1.75 11.40 -12.25
CA VAL A 22 -3.09 11.02 -11.83
C VAL A 22 -3.35 11.75 -10.51
N HIS A 23 -4.34 12.65 -10.50
CA HIS A 23 -4.73 13.35 -9.27
C HIS A 23 -5.08 12.32 -8.19
N PRO A 24 -4.52 12.41 -6.97
CA PRO A 24 -4.84 11.47 -5.89
C PRO A 24 -6.33 11.48 -5.52
N ARG A 25 -7.07 12.53 -5.91
CA ARG A 25 -8.54 12.60 -5.84
C ARG A 25 -9.24 11.53 -6.67
N SER A 26 -8.73 11.22 -7.86
CA SER A 26 -9.31 10.17 -8.73
C SER A 26 -9.21 8.77 -8.11
N LEU A 27 -8.26 8.55 -7.20
CA LEU A 27 -8.13 7.32 -6.41
C LEU A 27 -9.16 7.18 -5.28
N LEU A 28 -9.90 8.24 -4.96
CA LEU A 28 -10.88 8.25 -3.86
C LEU A 28 -12.34 8.15 -4.32
N GLY A 29 -12.59 8.05 -5.62
CA GLY A 29 -13.94 7.91 -6.19
C GLY A 29 -14.80 6.90 -5.43
N ALA A 30 -16.02 7.31 -5.11
CA ALA A 30 -16.96 6.62 -4.23
C ALA A 30 -17.31 5.20 -4.72
N ALA A 31 -16.62 4.19 -4.20
CA ALA A 31 -17.07 2.81 -4.24
C ALA A 31 -17.72 2.50 -2.88
N GLU A 32 -18.99 2.86 -2.77
CA GLU A 32 -19.86 2.37 -1.70
C GLU A 32 -20.30 0.94 -2.03
N GLY A 33 -20.16 0.07 -1.03
CA GLY A 33 -20.89 -1.18 -0.85
C GLY A 33 -20.97 -2.14 -2.04
N LEU A 34 -20.09 -3.15 -2.05
CA LEU A 34 -20.41 -4.57 -2.27
C LEU A 34 -19.09 -5.34 -2.46
N GLU A 35 -19.16 -6.66 -2.39
CA GLU A 35 -18.13 -7.60 -2.85
C GLU A 35 -16.87 -7.78 -1.99
N GLN A 36 -16.97 -8.61 -0.95
CA GLN A 36 -15.83 -9.40 -0.46
C GLN A 36 -15.64 -10.71 -1.28
N GLY A 37 -16.65 -11.13 -2.06
CA GLY A 37 -16.65 -12.37 -2.85
C GLY A 37 -16.07 -12.21 -4.27
N MET A 38 -16.46 -11.17 -5.02
CA MET A 38 -15.98 -10.99 -6.41
C MET A 38 -14.49 -10.60 -6.54
N ALA A 39 -13.88 -10.00 -5.52
CA ALA A 39 -12.47 -9.56 -5.58
C ALA A 39 -11.48 -10.71 -5.83
N ALA A 40 -11.78 -11.93 -5.40
CA ALA A 40 -10.93 -13.09 -5.68
C ALA A 40 -11.11 -13.62 -7.12
N ALA A 41 -12.34 -13.53 -7.66
CA ALA A 41 -12.70 -14.02 -8.99
C ALA A 41 -12.21 -13.10 -10.12
N ASP A 42 -12.26 -11.78 -9.93
CA ASP A 42 -11.74 -10.82 -10.93
C ASP A 42 -10.21 -10.84 -10.99
N VAL A 43 -9.55 -11.08 -9.86
CA VAL A 43 -8.09 -11.25 -9.81
C VAL A 43 -7.63 -12.50 -10.55
N THR A 44 -8.44 -13.55 -10.60
CA THR A 44 -8.13 -14.73 -11.43
C THR A 44 -8.27 -14.46 -12.93
N GLN A 45 -9.03 -13.45 -13.36
CA GLN A 45 -9.17 -13.07 -14.78
C GLN A 45 -8.17 -12.00 -15.21
N ARG A 46 -7.82 -11.06 -14.33
CA ARG A 46 -6.87 -9.97 -14.61
C ARG A 46 -5.46 -10.39 -14.20
N GLN A 47 -4.56 -10.56 -15.16
CA GLN A 47 -3.13 -10.72 -14.85
C GLN A 47 -2.61 -9.43 -14.17
N LEU A 48 -2.40 -9.49 -12.86
CA LEU A 48 -1.79 -8.39 -12.11
C LEU A 48 -0.31 -8.26 -12.47
N THR A 49 0.17 -7.03 -12.54
CA THR A 49 1.58 -6.74 -12.72
C THR A 49 2.37 -7.07 -11.45
N LYS A 50 3.68 -7.32 -11.61
CA LYS A 50 4.59 -7.49 -10.46
C LYS A 50 4.67 -6.26 -9.54
N ALA A 51 4.33 -5.08 -10.04
CA ALA A 51 4.25 -3.86 -9.23
C ALA A 51 2.97 -3.87 -8.36
N GLU A 52 1.82 -4.22 -8.95
CA GLU A 52 0.55 -4.36 -8.22
C GLU A 52 0.63 -5.46 -7.17
N MET A 53 1.20 -6.63 -7.48
CA MET A 53 1.41 -7.69 -6.49
C MET A 53 2.28 -7.23 -5.32
N ARG A 54 3.34 -6.44 -5.58
CA ARG A 54 4.19 -5.87 -4.51
C ARG A 54 3.45 -4.82 -3.69
N LEU A 55 2.65 -3.97 -4.31
CA LEU A 55 1.82 -2.99 -3.61
C LEU A 55 0.78 -3.69 -2.72
N PHE A 56 0.16 -4.75 -3.22
CA PHE A 56 -0.74 -5.60 -2.45
C PHE A 56 -0.02 -6.18 -1.24
N LEU A 57 1.16 -6.79 -1.42
CA LEU A 57 1.94 -7.34 -0.31
C LEU A 57 2.34 -6.26 0.70
N ALA A 58 2.70 -5.06 0.26
CA ALA A 58 3.00 -3.95 1.15
C ALA A 58 1.78 -3.55 2.00
N ALA A 59 0.59 -3.48 1.39
CA ALA A 59 -0.65 -3.22 2.10
C ALA A 59 -1.00 -4.36 3.07
N TYR A 60 -0.81 -5.62 2.65
CA TYR A 60 -1.06 -6.80 3.47
C TYR A 60 -0.15 -6.81 4.70
N LEU A 61 1.17 -6.70 4.51
CA LEU A 61 2.15 -6.65 5.58
C LEU A 61 1.92 -5.46 6.51
N GLY A 62 1.68 -4.26 5.96
CA GLY A 62 1.36 -3.09 6.77
C GLY A 62 0.10 -3.27 7.63
N SER A 63 -0.87 -4.08 7.19
CA SER A 63 -2.11 -4.33 7.96
C SER A 63 -1.92 -5.35 9.09
N ARG A 64 -0.87 -6.17 9.04
CA ARG A 64 -0.62 -7.32 9.93
C ARG A 64 0.56 -7.08 10.88
N VAL A 65 1.62 -6.44 10.40
CA VAL A 65 2.83 -6.10 11.16
C VAL A 65 2.59 -4.85 11.98
N ASP A 66 3.03 -4.84 13.24
CA ASP A 66 2.93 -3.64 14.08
C ASP A 66 4.00 -2.61 13.72
N LYS A 67 3.65 -1.32 13.89
CA LYS A 67 4.51 -0.20 13.47
C LYS A 67 5.87 -0.18 14.19
N GLN A 68 5.94 -0.79 15.38
CA GLN A 68 7.17 -0.87 16.18
C GLN A 68 8.21 -1.79 15.53
N ASP A 69 7.77 -2.78 14.76
CA ASP A 69 8.64 -3.77 14.12
C ASP A 69 9.15 -3.32 12.75
N ASP A 70 8.60 -2.23 12.21
CA ASP A 70 8.96 -1.72 10.88
C ASP A 70 10.46 -1.45 10.76
N GLN A 71 11.10 -0.97 11.84
CA GLN A 71 12.53 -0.68 11.80
C GLN A 71 13.39 -1.94 11.65
N GLN A 72 12.97 -3.02 12.28
CA GLN A 72 13.71 -4.28 12.20
C GLN A 72 13.44 -5.01 10.89
N LEU A 73 12.22 -4.89 10.35
CA LEU A 73 11.77 -5.65 9.18
C LEU A 73 12.07 -4.94 7.85
N PHE A 74 11.96 -3.61 7.80
CA PHE A 74 11.99 -2.88 6.54
C PHE A 74 13.19 -1.95 6.36
N LEU A 75 14.01 -1.69 7.39
CA LEU A 75 15.29 -1.01 7.17
C LEU A 75 16.37 -1.97 6.65
N PRO A 76 17.23 -1.50 5.72
CA PRO A 76 18.40 -2.26 5.30
C PRO A 76 19.36 -2.49 6.47
N GLU A 77 19.96 -3.67 6.52
CA GLU A 77 20.81 -4.18 7.62
C GLU A 77 21.98 -3.22 7.97
N GLY A 78 22.47 -2.44 7.02
CA GLY A 78 23.52 -1.43 7.24
C GLY A 78 23.07 -0.14 7.96
N LYS A 79 21.76 0.14 8.06
CA LYS A 79 21.20 1.30 8.78
C LYS A 79 20.61 0.92 10.14
N GLN A 80 20.59 -0.36 10.48
CA GLN A 80 20.28 -0.80 11.83
C GLN A 80 21.46 -0.44 12.73
N ARG A 81 21.45 0.78 13.29
CA ARG A 81 22.34 1.15 14.39
C ARG A 81 22.17 0.06 15.45
N ARG A 82 23.19 -0.77 15.64
CA ARG A 82 23.25 -1.85 16.62
C ARG A 82 22.90 -1.29 18.00
N ARG A 83 21.62 -1.26 18.36
CA ARG A 83 21.16 -1.27 19.75
C ARG A 83 20.86 -2.73 20.13
N ARG A 84 21.86 -3.60 19.93
CA ARG A 84 21.94 -4.83 20.73
C ARG A 84 22.57 -4.45 22.07
N LYS A 85 21.78 -3.80 22.93
CA LYS A 85 22.08 -3.68 24.35
C LYS A 85 20.76 -3.58 25.10
N GLY A 86 20.33 -4.73 25.61
CA GLY A 86 19.44 -4.88 26.74
C GLY A 86 18.13 -4.12 26.68
N THR A 87 17.15 -4.66 25.97
CA THR A 87 15.76 -4.43 26.39
C THR A 87 15.05 -5.77 26.32
N VAL A 88 14.87 -6.32 27.52
CA VAL A 88 13.87 -7.30 27.93
C VAL A 88 12.88 -7.59 26.80
N ILE A 89 12.96 -8.81 26.28
CA ILE A 89 11.85 -9.46 25.59
C ILE A 89 10.71 -9.42 26.61
N SER A 90 9.88 -8.38 26.54
CA SER A 90 8.52 -8.48 27.04
C SER A 90 7.88 -9.47 26.09
N GLN A 91 7.97 -10.75 26.46
CA GLN A 91 6.95 -11.71 26.14
C GLN A 91 5.66 -11.03 26.60
N ARG A 92 4.99 -10.33 25.69
CA ARG A 92 3.60 -9.96 25.89
C ARG A 92 2.87 -11.28 25.78
N THR A 93 2.78 -11.94 26.92
CA THR A 93 1.72 -12.85 27.31
C THR A 93 0.40 -12.09 27.16
N GLN A 94 -0.03 -11.95 25.92
CA GLN A 94 -1.43 -11.81 25.59
C GLN A 94 -1.69 -12.92 24.60
N GLU A 95 -2.77 -13.64 24.83
CA GLU A 95 -3.42 -14.51 23.86
C GLU A 95 -3.75 -13.68 22.60
N GLN A 96 -2.74 -13.37 21.80
CA GLN A 96 -2.89 -12.65 20.55
C GLN A 96 -3.05 -13.73 19.49
N PHE A 97 -4.30 -13.89 19.05
CA PHE A 97 -4.61 -14.68 17.87
C PHE A 97 -3.58 -14.40 16.77
N PRO A 98 -3.20 -15.41 15.96
CA PRO A 98 -2.23 -15.23 14.89
C PRO A 98 -2.56 -13.96 14.10
N PRO A 99 -1.58 -13.15 13.67
CA PRO A 99 -1.84 -11.87 13.02
C PRO A 99 -2.81 -11.99 11.83
N GLN A 100 -2.94 -13.18 11.24
CA GLN A 100 -3.84 -13.59 10.17
C GLN A 100 -5.33 -13.61 10.57
N VAL A 101 -5.65 -13.78 11.85
CA VAL A 101 -7.01 -13.88 12.43
C VAL A 101 -7.56 -12.52 12.83
N LEU A 102 -6.68 -11.55 13.12
CA LEU A 102 -7.08 -10.18 13.47
C LEU A 102 -7.76 -9.46 12.29
N ALA A 103 -8.61 -8.47 12.58
CA ALA A 103 -9.14 -7.61 11.52
C ALA A 103 -7.98 -6.80 10.87
N PRO A 104 -7.93 -6.69 9.54
CA PRO A 104 -6.84 -5.96 8.86
C PRO A 104 -6.83 -4.49 9.29
N LYS A 105 -5.70 -4.02 9.85
CA LYS A 105 -5.51 -2.63 10.27
C LYS A 105 -5.37 -1.74 9.02
N SER A 106 -5.83 -0.49 9.15
CA SER A 106 -5.56 0.53 8.11
C SER A 106 -4.11 0.99 8.14
N VAL A 107 -3.51 1.16 6.97
CA VAL A 107 -2.10 1.48 6.78
C VAL A 107 -1.98 2.91 6.24
N PRO A 108 -1.22 3.81 6.89
CA PRO A 108 -0.90 5.12 6.31
C PRO A 108 -0.15 4.97 4.98
N LEU A 109 -0.47 5.81 4.00
CA LEU A 109 0.10 5.69 2.64
C LEU A 109 1.64 5.78 2.63
N THR A 110 2.25 6.65 3.42
CA THR A 110 3.71 6.78 3.56
C THR A 110 4.34 5.47 4.04
N ARG A 111 3.74 4.82 5.05
CA ARG A 111 4.19 3.51 5.55
C ARG A 111 4.07 2.44 4.47
N LEU A 112 2.93 2.41 3.76
CA LEU A 112 2.72 1.47 2.66
C LEU A 112 3.79 1.65 1.57
N LEU A 113 4.08 2.89 1.17
CA LEU A 113 5.09 3.20 0.17
C LEU A 113 6.50 2.81 0.64
N ALA A 114 6.83 3.04 1.91
CA ALA A 114 8.11 2.61 2.47
C ALA A 114 8.29 1.08 2.40
N ILE A 115 7.26 0.32 2.77
CA ILE A 115 7.26 -1.15 2.65
C ILE A 115 7.36 -1.55 1.18
N TYR A 116 6.60 -0.92 0.29
CA TYR A 116 6.64 -1.19 -1.15
C TYR A 116 8.04 -1.01 -1.74
N HIS A 117 8.71 0.11 -1.46
CA HIS A 117 10.07 0.36 -1.96
C HIS A 117 11.08 -0.65 -1.40
N ARG A 118 10.91 -1.07 -0.15
CA ARG A 118 11.73 -2.12 0.46
C ARG A 118 11.55 -3.45 -0.29
N LEU A 119 10.31 -3.88 -0.53
CA LEU A 119 10.00 -5.09 -1.28
C LEU A 119 10.46 -5.00 -2.75
N ALA A 120 10.42 -3.82 -3.34
CA ALA A 120 10.91 -3.58 -4.70
C ALA A 120 12.45 -3.60 -4.81
N ARG A 121 13.17 -3.52 -3.68
CA ARG A 121 14.65 -3.38 -3.58
C ARG A 121 15.20 -2.22 -4.43
N LYS A 122 14.36 -1.24 -4.73
CA LYS A 122 14.69 -0.08 -5.57
C LYS A 122 13.99 1.15 -4.99
N PRO A 123 14.70 2.29 -4.83
CA PRO A 123 14.05 3.56 -4.58
C PRO A 123 13.30 3.93 -5.86
N GLN A 124 12.01 3.59 -5.93
CA GLN A 124 11.18 4.01 -7.05
C GLN A 124 10.68 5.41 -6.74
N LEU A 125 10.85 6.34 -7.68
CA LEU A 125 10.21 7.63 -7.59
C LEU A 125 8.69 7.42 -7.70
N LEU A 126 7.91 8.25 -7.00
CA LEU A 126 6.46 8.27 -7.12
C LEU A 126 6.10 8.66 -8.55
N SER A 127 5.79 7.67 -9.38
CA SER A 127 5.49 7.86 -10.78
C SER A 127 3.97 7.81 -11.02
N PRO A 128 3.49 8.41 -12.12
CA PRO A 128 2.15 8.17 -12.66
C PRO A 128 1.69 6.71 -12.62
N GLN A 129 2.59 5.81 -12.99
CA GLN A 129 2.33 4.38 -13.07
C GLN A 129 2.00 3.80 -11.70
N LEU A 130 2.60 4.31 -10.63
CA LEU A 130 2.29 3.89 -9.27
C LEU A 130 0.82 4.16 -8.92
N PHE A 131 0.31 5.33 -9.30
CA PHE A 131 -1.10 5.67 -9.10
C PHE A 131 -2.03 4.81 -9.97
N GLN A 132 -1.62 4.47 -11.19
CA GLN A 132 -2.36 3.50 -12.01
C GLN A 132 -2.42 2.11 -11.35
N HIS A 133 -1.34 1.66 -10.72
CA HIS A 133 -1.34 0.40 -9.97
C HIS A 133 -2.27 0.48 -8.75
N PHE A 134 -2.32 1.61 -8.04
CA PHE A 134 -3.31 1.81 -6.96
C PHE A 134 -4.74 1.79 -7.49
N ALA A 135 -5.01 2.42 -8.63
CA ALA A 135 -6.33 2.39 -9.27
C ALA A 135 -6.71 0.95 -9.65
N GLY A 136 -5.81 0.21 -10.29
CA GLY A 136 -6.03 -1.19 -10.67
C GLY A 136 -6.31 -2.11 -9.48
N LEU A 137 -5.56 -1.96 -8.37
CA LEU A 137 -5.81 -2.71 -7.14
C LEU A 137 -7.13 -2.34 -6.46
N ARG A 138 -7.54 -1.07 -6.54
CA ARG A 138 -8.83 -0.60 -6.00
C ARG A 138 -9.98 -1.14 -6.82
N GLU A 139 -9.89 -1.07 -8.15
CA GLU A 139 -10.87 -1.63 -9.09
C GLU A 139 -11.02 -3.14 -8.90
N ALA A 140 -9.93 -3.86 -8.70
CA ALA A 140 -9.94 -5.29 -8.38
C ALA A 140 -10.46 -5.60 -6.96
N GLY A 141 -10.86 -4.60 -6.17
CA GLY A 141 -11.39 -4.77 -4.82
C GLY A 141 -10.35 -5.23 -3.79
N LEU A 142 -9.05 -5.23 -4.12
CA LEU A 142 -7.98 -5.73 -3.26
C LEU A 142 -7.55 -4.72 -2.19
N ILE A 143 -7.72 -3.44 -2.46
CA ILE A 143 -7.47 -2.36 -1.51
C ILE A 143 -8.61 -1.37 -1.47
N ARG A 144 -8.74 -0.65 -0.37
CA ARG A 144 -9.69 0.45 -0.20
C ARG A 144 -8.98 1.65 0.43
N PHE A 145 -9.09 2.82 -0.17
CA PHE A 145 -8.66 4.06 0.49
C PHE A 145 -9.70 4.48 1.53
N LEU A 146 -9.23 4.89 2.69
CA LEU A 146 -10.03 5.39 3.81
C LEU A 146 -9.86 6.89 3.93
N GLY A 147 -11.00 7.55 4.15
CA GLY A 147 -11.13 8.99 4.07
C GLY A 147 -11.87 9.36 2.79
N GLY A 148 -13.05 9.97 2.92
CA GLY A 148 -13.77 10.54 1.79
C GLY A 148 -13.01 11.68 1.12
N GLU A 149 -13.55 12.22 0.04
CA GLU A 149 -12.97 13.32 -0.76
C GLU A 149 -12.52 14.54 0.09
N LYS A 150 -13.16 14.73 1.25
CA LYS A 150 -12.89 15.81 2.21
C LYS A 150 -11.71 15.56 3.16
N SER A 151 -11.10 14.37 3.12
CA SER A 151 -10.07 13.93 4.10
C SER A 151 -8.64 14.17 3.64
N PHE A 152 -8.44 14.45 2.35
CA PHE A 152 -7.18 14.97 1.80
C PHE A 152 -7.02 16.47 2.12
N LYS A 153 -7.31 16.85 3.37
CA LYS A 153 -6.74 18.09 3.90
C LYS A 153 -5.25 17.85 4.05
N LEU A 154 -4.44 18.86 3.75
CA LEU A 154 -2.98 18.81 3.78
C LEU A 154 -2.41 18.19 5.09
N ASP A 155 -3.18 18.26 6.18
CA ASP A 155 -2.81 17.77 7.52
C ASP A 155 -3.13 16.29 7.81
N ARG A 156 -3.89 15.58 6.97
CA ARG A 156 -4.26 14.18 7.23
C ARG A 156 -3.81 13.26 6.11
N GLU A 157 -2.88 12.39 6.48
CA GLU A 157 -2.35 11.36 5.61
C GLU A 157 -3.44 10.33 5.23
N PRO A 158 -3.62 10.00 3.93
CA PRO A 158 -4.56 8.98 3.51
C PRO A 158 -4.17 7.60 4.05
N LYS A 159 -5.18 6.79 4.35
CA LYS A 159 -4.99 5.41 4.82
C LYS A 159 -5.53 4.43 3.80
N VAL A 160 -4.92 3.25 3.75
CA VAL A 160 -5.28 2.16 2.85
C VAL A 160 -5.62 0.93 3.68
N MET A 161 -6.73 0.28 3.37
CA MET A 161 -7.14 -0.99 3.93
C MET A 161 -6.89 -2.09 2.91
N CYS A 162 -6.17 -3.14 3.29
CA CYS A 162 -6.01 -4.35 2.49
C CYS A 162 -7.24 -5.25 2.70
N ARG A 163 -7.84 -5.74 1.62
CA ARG A 163 -9.01 -6.64 1.66
C ARG A 163 -8.66 -8.10 1.32
N GLY A 164 -7.44 -8.37 0.87
CA GLY A 164 -7.02 -9.73 0.51
C GLY A 164 -6.54 -10.57 1.70
N GLY A 165 -6.78 -11.88 1.60
CA GLY A 165 -6.39 -12.87 2.60
C GLY A 165 -4.98 -13.42 2.45
N LEU A 166 -4.55 -14.21 3.43
CA LEU A 166 -3.25 -14.90 3.43
C LEU A 166 -3.01 -15.80 2.19
N PRO A 167 -3.99 -16.57 1.67
CA PRO A 167 -3.75 -17.42 0.49
C PRO A 167 -3.26 -16.62 -0.72
N LEU A 168 -3.89 -15.47 -0.98
CA LEU A 168 -3.51 -14.57 -2.07
C LEU A 168 -2.13 -13.94 -1.82
N ALA A 169 -1.86 -13.52 -0.59
CA ALA A 169 -0.55 -13.01 -0.21
C ALA A 169 0.56 -14.05 -0.43
N ARG A 170 0.31 -15.32 -0.10
CA ARG A 170 1.27 -16.42 -0.36
C ARG A 170 1.50 -16.64 -1.86
N ALA A 171 0.43 -16.60 -2.67
CA ALA A 171 0.54 -16.74 -4.12
C ALA A 171 1.42 -15.64 -4.74
N PHE A 172 1.17 -14.38 -4.39
CA PHE A 172 1.97 -13.25 -4.88
C PHE A 172 3.40 -13.27 -4.34
N ALA A 173 3.60 -13.63 -3.07
CA ALA A 173 4.93 -13.76 -2.49
C ALA A 173 5.77 -14.82 -3.22
N LYS A 174 5.16 -15.97 -3.56
CA LYS A 174 5.80 -17.03 -4.35
C LYS A 174 6.20 -16.53 -5.74
N GLU A 175 5.31 -15.83 -6.43
CA GLU A 175 5.59 -15.28 -7.77
C GLU A 175 6.71 -14.23 -7.75
N LEU A 176 6.75 -13.40 -6.70
CA LEU A 176 7.76 -12.37 -6.51
C LEU A 176 9.06 -12.88 -5.88
N LYS A 177 9.13 -14.16 -5.50
CA LYS A 177 10.25 -14.77 -4.76
C LYS A 177 10.56 -14.03 -3.44
N ILE A 178 9.51 -13.64 -2.73
CA ILE A 178 9.59 -13.00 -1.40
C ILE A 178 9.25 -14.05 -0.35
N ASP A 179 10.10 -14.18 0.67
CA ASP A 179 9.78 -15.03 1.83
C ASP A 179 8.84 -14.27 2.78
N LEU A 180 7.58 -14.68 2.81
CA LEU A 180 6.57 -14.04 3.66
C LEU A 180 6.79 -14.39 5.15
N ALA A 181 7.47 -15.50 5.47
CA ALA A 181 7.72 -15.93 6.85
C ALA A 181 8.67 -14.96 7.57
N GLU A 182 9.61 -14.36 6.85
CA GLU A 182 10.53 -13.33 7.37
C GLU A 182 9.79 -12.16 8.03
N TYR A 183 8.58 -11.86 7.56
CA TYR A 183 7.77 -10.71 8.00
C TYR A 183 6.65 -11.07 8.98
N LEU A 184 6.12 -12.30 8.95
CA LEU A 184 4.91 -12.69 9.69
C LEU A 184 5.16 -13.61 10.89
N CYS A 185 6.34 -14.24 11.01
CA CYS A 185 6.64 -15.24 12.03
C CYS A 185 7.56 -14.72 13.14
N LYS A 186 7.29 -13.53 13.69
CA LYS A 186 8.00 -12.99 14.85
C LYS A 186 7.07 -12.84 16.05
#